data_AF-A0BSV6-F1
#
_entry.id   AF-A0BSV6-F1
#
_cell.length_a   1.000
_cell.length_b   1.000
_cell.length_c   1.000
_cell.angle_alpha   90.00
_cell.angle_beta   90.00
_cell.angle_gamma   90.00
#
_symmetry.space_group_name_H-M   'P 1'
#
loop_
_entity.id
_entity.type
_entity.pdbx_description
1 polymer ?
#
loop_
_entity_poly.entity_id
_entity_poly.type
_entity_poly.pdbx_seq_one_letter_code
_entity_poly.pdbx_strand_id
1 'polypeptide(L)'
;MNIKVLILTLLVALVTSQQYSISQCDCSQLLSEEDCQKNDMIKCQWDSTKNTCKNQDTTINPVINYAKYCDNFKEMECPKQKPCGNCGSYSACAWVEGQCTFFTDCTVFNKTTDSDCQAISNKCITDGVHCVEIDNCDKYKKQQSCVKNLLDNFCYWDTKNNNCVDADTCDKLPIKFQPHTKTCRHEIQSCTAKSGGGCIDSGINCSDQSLEIQCVWDQSMKMECYWNGTQCKDRICDNAPTTLNSDDACKLFKTDGSCTTKLNGGCITRTTCQAATISAACIKNSKNEDCYWTGTACVDKICSNAPTTLTTNSACAAFSKGCITKQGGGCVLNGDCSAANISTACVKNINNFDCIWDSTCKEKTCVNAPKSNTTHDQCTSYLSTCTVQSGGGCQKRTCDNAPITLNTNDACETYLPANKCITKNGGGCTINTTCSLISIEVACIKNSLGQPCFWHAASGSCKDRICANAPSSNNNHETLLIFFEYMYCEFYKYRMCRKNM
;
A
#
# COMPACT_ATOMS: atom_id res chain seq x y z
N MET A 1 -50.59 15.84 -21.79
CA MET A 1 -49.73 14.88 -21.06
C MET A 1 -50.47 14.50 -19.79
N ASN A 2 -51.03 13.30 -19.76
CA ASN A 2 -52.09 12.89 -18.84
C ASN A 2 -51.59 12.80 -17.38
N ILE A 3 -52.38 13.28 -16.42
CA ILE A 3 -52.15 13.10 -14.97
C ILE A 3 -51.88 11.62 -14.63
N LYS A 4 -52.47 10.69 -15.39
CA LYS A 4 -52.21 9.25 -15.28
C LYS A 4 -50.76 8.86 -15.62
N VAL A 5 -50.11 9.54 -16.55
CA VAL A 5 -48.70 9.30 -16.93
C VAL A 5 -47.76 9.89 -15.87
N LEU A 6 -48.10 11.05 -15.30
CA LEU A 6 -47.32 11.67 -14.22
C LEU A 6 -47.36 10.81 -12.94
N ILE A 7 -48.54 10.25 -12.62
CA ILE A 7 -48.72 9.33 -11.49
C ILE A 7 -47.99 8.01 -11.74
N LEU A 8 -48.00 7.50 -12.98
CA LEU A 8 -47.28 6.27 -13.33
C LEU A 8 -45.75 6.47 -13.25
N THR A 9 -45.23 7.63 -13.66
CA THR A 9 -43.80 7.95 -13.52
C THR A 9 -43.37 8.18 -12.06
N LEU A 10 -44.25 8.72 -11.21
CA LEU A 10 -44.00 8.84 -9.77
C LEU A 10 -44.06 7.48 -9.04
N LEU A 11 -44.96 6.58 -9.46
CA LEU A 11 -45.03 5.22 -8.93
C LEU A 11 -43.83 4.36 -9.34
N VAL A 12 -43.31 4.51 -10.56
CA VAL A 12 -42.12 3.77 -11.03
C VAL A 12 -40.82 4.30 -10.38
N ALA A 13 -40.74 5.59 -10.06
CA ALA A 13 -39.61 6.17 -9.32
C ALA A 13 -39.57 5.72 -7.84
N LEU A 14 -40.72 5.46 -7.21
CA LEU A 14 -40.80 4.95 -5.83
C LEU A 14 -40.40 3.48 -5.67
N VAL A 15 -40.34 2.71 -6.76
CA VAL A 15 -39.95 1.29 -6.74
C VAL A 15 -38.44 1.08 -6.90
N THR A 16 -37.68 2.10 -7.34
CA THR A 16 -36.23 1.97 -7.60
C THR A 16 -35.32 2.60 -6.53
N SER A 17 -35.87 3.04 -5.39
CA SER A 17 -35.09 3.58 -4.26
C SER A 17 -35.34 2.87 -2.92
N GLN A 18 -35.86 1.64 -2.92
CA GLN A 18 -35.90 0.84 -1.70
C GLN A 18 -34.62 0.03 -1.58
N GLN A 19 -33.69 0.47 -0.74
CA GLN A 19 -32.72 -0.43 -0.16
C GLN A 19 -33.48 -1.44 0.69
N TYR A 20 -33.64 -2.66 0.19
CA TYR A 20 -34.09 -3.76 1.02
C TYR A 20 -32.95 -4.14 1.97
N SER A 21 -33.00 -3.61 3.19
CA SER A 21 -32.46 -4.34 4.33
C SER A 21 -33.31 -5.60 4.46
N ILE A 22 -32.80 -6.75 4.03
CA ILE A 22 -33.33 -8.02 4.53
C ILE A 22 -32.97 -8.03 6.00
N SER A 23 -33.84 -7.49 6.86
CA SER A 23 -33.73 -7.73 8.29
C SER A 23 -33.90 -9.23 8.45
N GLN A 24 -32.86 -9.92 8.88
CA GLN A 24 -32.97 -11.34 9.21
C GLN A 24 -34.09 -11.50 10.24
N CYS A 25 -35.04 -12.42 9.97
CA CYS A 25 -36.14 -12.70 10.91
C CYS A 25 -35.58 -13.27 12.21
N ASP A 26 -36.09 -12.80 13.35
CA ASP A 26 -35.81 -13.41 14.65
C ASP A 26 -36.66 -14.67 14.81
N CYS A 27 -36.17 -15.70 15.51
CA CYS A 27 -36.85 -17.00 15.60
C CYS A 27 -38.28 -16.89 16.16
N SER A 28 -38.54 -15.90 17.02
CA SER A 28 -39.89 -15.64 17.57
C SER A 28 -40.94 -15.26 16.52
N GLN A 29 -40.51 -14.90 15.32
CA GLN A 29 -41.37 -14.50 14.20
C GLN A 29 -41.71 -15.68 13.27
N LEU A 30 -41.12 -16.86 13.49
CA LEU A 30 -41.39 -18.08 12.72
C LEU A 30 -42.56 -18.84 13.37
N LEU A 31 -43.70 -18.88 12.67
CA LEU A 31 -44.96 -19.41 13.19
C LEU A 31 -45.25 -20.86 12.73
N SER A 32 -44.36 -21.47 11.95
CA SER A 32 -44.47 -22.86 11.48
C SER A 32 -43.26 -23.69 11.87
N GLU A 33 -43.48 -24.97 12.16
CA GLU A 33 -42.43 -25.93 12.54
C GLU A 33 -41.41 -26.13 11.41
N GLU A 34 -41.89 -26.18 10.17
CA GLU A 34 -41.05 -26.41 8.99
C GLU A 34 -40.13 -25.21 8.72
N ASP A 35 -40.62 -23.98 8.88
CA ASP A 35 -39.82 -22.77 8.69
C ASP A 35 -38.80 -22.58 9.82
N CYS A 36 -39.15 -23.01 11.03
CA CYS A 36 -38.24 -22.99 12.18
C CYS A 36 -37.03 -23.94 12.01
N GLN A 37 -37.21 -25.06 11.29
CA GLN A 37 -36.18 -26.09 11.11
C GLN A 37 -35.31 -25.89 9.85
N LYS A 38 -35.74 -25.09 8.86
CA LYS A 38 -35.05 -24.91 7.56
C LYS A 38 -34.03 -23.76 7.53
N ASN A 39 -33.89 -22.96 8.58
CA ASN A 39 -33.05 -21.77 8.58
C ASN A 39 -31.66 -22.03 9.21
N ASP A 40 -30.69 -22.49 8.41
CA ASP A 40 -29.34 -22.86 8.89
C ASP A 40 -28.48 -21.67 9.39
N MET A 41 -28.87 -20.42 9.11
CA MET A 41 -28.08 -19.23 9.48
C MET A 41 -28.39 -18.67 10.88
N ILE A 42 -29.59 -18.91 11.42
CA ILE A 42 -30.01 -18.49 12.76
C ILE A 42 -30.48 -19.76 13.45
N LYS A 43 -29.69 -20.26 14.41
CA LYS A 43 -29.95 -21.51 15.11
C LYS A 43 -31.25 -21.44 15.92
N CYS A 44 -32.40 -21.72 15.33
CA CYS A 44 -33.71 -21.74 15.99
C CYS A 44 -34.09 -23.15 16.46
N GLN A 45 -34.98 -23.26 17.45
CA GLN A 45 -35.57 -24.52 17.90
C GLN A 45 -37.09 -24.40 18.07
N TRP A 46 -37.83 -25.41 17.61
CA TRP A 46 -39.28 -25.48 17.72
C TRP A 46 -39.71 -26.05 19.09
N ASP A 47 -40.62 -25.36 19.78
CA ASP A 47 -41.26 -25.81 21.02
C ASP A 47 -42.65 -26.39 20.68
N SER A 48 -42.72 -27.71 20.53
CA SER A 48 -43.94 -28.44 20.14
C SER A 48 -45.05 -28.40 21.20
N THR A 49 -44.71 -28.06 22.45
CA THR A 49 -45.70 -27.88 23.53
C THR A 49 -46.41 -26.54 23.46
N LYS A 50 -45.72 -25.50 22.97
CA LYS A 50 -46.25 -24.13 22.87
C LYS A 50 -46.59 -23.70 21.44
N ASN A 51 -46.25 -24.52 20.44
CA ASN A 51 -46.36 -24.22 19.02
C ASN A 51 -45.68 -22.90 18.63
N THR A 52 -44.47 -22.67 19.12
CA THR A 52 -43.71 -21.44 18.85
C THR A 52 -42.24 -21.75 18.58
N CYS A 53 -41.61 -20.97 17.70
CA CYS A 53 -40.18 -21.05 17.41
C CYS A 53 -39.40 -20.05 18.29
N LYS A 54 -38.22 -20.44 18.77
CA LYS A 54 -37.36 -19.60 19.61
C LYS A 54 -35.90 -19.74 19.18
N ASN A 55 -35.07 -18.74 19.51
CA ASN A 55 -33.62 -18.86 19.36
C ASN A 55 -33.17 -20.08 20.15
N GLN A 56 -32.24 -20.89 19.62
CA GLN A 56 -31.55 -21.87 20.44
C GLN A 56 -30.93 -21.12 21.60
N ASP A 57 -31.47 -21.35 22.78
CA ASP A 57 -30.81 -21.01 24.01
C ASP A 57 -29.49 -21.78 24.00
N THR A 58 -28.38 -21.12 23.69
CA THR A 58 -27.04 -21.60 24.09
C THR A 58 -26.85 -21.46 25.60
N THR A 59 -27.91 -21.74 26.37
CA THR A 59 -27.86 -22.22 27.73
C THR A 59 -28.01 -23.75 27.74
N ILE A 60 -27.41 -24.43 26.77
CA ILE A 60 -26.46 -25.45 27.20
C ILE A 60 -25.33 -24.63 27.83
N ASN A 61 -25.34 -24.46 29.15
CA ASN A 61 -24.07 -24.46 29.86
C ASN A 61 -23.41 -25.73 29.33
N PRO A 62 -22.38 -25.69 28.46
CA PRO A 62 -21.54 -26.84 28.43
C PRO A 62 -21.12 -26.94 29.90
N VAL A 63 -21.34 -28.08 30.53
CA VAL A 63 -20.49 -28.42 31.65
C VAL A 63 -19.11 -28.55 31.02
N ILE A 64 -18.47 -27.40 30.74
CA ILE A 64 -17.04 -27.31 30.57
C ILE A 64 -16.62 -27.76 31.95
N ASN A 65 -16.23 -29.02 32.04
CA ASN A 65 -15.51 -29.47 33.18
C ASN A 65 -14.23 -28.62 33.16
N TYR A 66 -14.21 -27.51 33.89
CA TYR A 66 -13.14 -26.52 33.82
C TYR A 66 -11.77 -27.16 34.10
N ALA A 67 -11.76 -28.31 34.80
CA ALA A 67 -10.59 -29.18 34.92
C ALA A 67 -10.03 -29.60 33.55
N LYS A 68 -10.86 -30.11 32.64
CA LYS A 68 -10.44 -30.52 31.28
C LYS A 68 -9.88 -29.40 30.41
N TYR A 69 -10.28 -28.15 30.68
CA TYR A 69 -9.70 -27.00 29.98
C TYR A 69 -8.25 -26.80 30.42
N CYS A 70 -8.02 -26.77 31.74
CA CYS A 70 -6.71 -26.51 32.32
C CYS A 70 -5.69 -27.63 32.05
N ASP A 71 -6.14 -28.89 31.96
CA ASP A 71 -5.28 -30.08 31.73
C ASP A 71 -4.38 -29.98 30.48
N ASN A 72 -4.69 -29.07 29.54
CA ASN A 72 -3.96 -28.92 28.27
C ASN A 72 -2.72 -28.02 28.36
N PHE A 73 -2.50 -27.34 29.49
CA PHE A 73 -1.46 -26.32 29.60
C PHE A 73 -0.26 -26.78 30.44
N LYS A 74 0.92 -26.39 29.97
CA LYS A 74 2.19 -26.65 30.65
C LYS A 74 2.47 -25.59 31.72
N GLU A 75 3.40 -25.88 32.62
CA GLU A 75 3.78 -25.07 33.78
C GLU A 75 3.81 -23.54 33.55
N MET A 76 4.55 -23.07 32.54
CA MET A 76 4.70 -21.63 32.30
C MET A 76 3.46 -20.96 31.70
N GLU A 77 2.59 -21.74 31.06
CA GLU A 77 1.40 -21.22 30.38
C GLU A 77 0.18 -21.28 31.29
N CYS A 78 0.10 -22.29 32.16
CA CYS A 78 -1.04 -22.57 33.02
C CYS A 78 -1.50 -21.36 33.86
N PRO A 79 -0.61 -20.63 34.58
CA PRO A 79 -1.02 -19.52 35.44
C PRO A 79 -1.64 -18.33 34.70
N LYS A 80 -1.52 -18.29 33.36
CA LYS A 80 -2.05 -17.22 32.51
C LYS A 80 -3.41 -17.58 31.90
N GLN A 81 -3.84 -18.84 31.99
CA GLN A 81 -5.02 -19.31 31.28
C GLN A 81 -6.31 -19.01 32.01
N LYS A 82 -7.32 -18.66 31.22
CA LYS A 82 -8.68 -18.41 31.69
C LYS A 82 -9.67 -19.15 30.78
N PRO A 83 -10.57 -19.97 31.33
CA PRO A 83 -11.58 -20.69 30.53
C PRO A 83 -12.54 -19.76 29.80
N CYS A 84 -12.67 -18.50 30.25
CA CYS A 84 -13.56 -17.50 29.68
C CYS A 84 -13.05 -16.07 29.94
N GLY A 85 -13.52 -15.11 29.13
CA GLY A 85 -13.14 -13.71 29.25
C GLY A 85 -13.81 -12.94 30.40
N ASN A 86 -15.03 -13.36 30.80
CA ASN A 86 -15.93 -12.57 31.66
C ASN A 86 -16.35 -13.25 32.98
N CYS A 87 -15.87 -14.46 33.32
CA CYS A 87 -16.37 -15.17 34.51
C CYS A 87 -15.61 -14.80 35.81
N GLY A 88 -15.23 -13.53 35.98
CA GLY A 88 -14.60 -13.01 37.21
C GLY A 88 -13.28 -13.68 37.62
N SER A 89 -12.79 -13.36 38.83
CA SER A 89 -11.50 -13.85 39.37
C SER A 89 -11.48 -15.34 39.75
N TYR A 90 -12.65 -15.98 39.79
CA TYR A 90 -12.88 -17.38 40.21
C TYR A 90 -12.83 -18.40 39.06
N SER A 91 -12.45 -17.97 37.85
CA SER A 91 -12.34 -18.85 36.67
C SER A 91 -10.95 -18.74 36.04
N ALA A 92 -9.97 -19.36 36.68
CA ALA A 92 -8.59 -19.45 36.18
C ALA A 92 -8.07 -20.89 36.22
N CYS A 93 -6.87 -21.10 35.72
CA CYS A 93 -6.11 -22.33 35.93
C CYS A 93 -5.02 -22.12 36.98
N ALA A 94 -4.68 -23.20 37.69
CA ALA A 94 -3.61 -23.21 38.69
C ALA A 94 -2.62 -24.34 38.45
N TRP A 95 -1.34 -24.05 38.60
CA TRP A 95 -0.29 -25.06 38.55
C TRP A 95 -0.07 -25.65 39.94
N VAL A 96 -0.44 -26.92 40.13
CA VAL A 96 -0.39 -27.62 41.42
C VAL A 96 0.23 -29.00 41.22
N GLU A 97 1.27 -29.31 42.00
CA GLU A 97 1.91 -30.64 42.02
C GLU A 97 2.30 -31.20 40.64
N GLY A 98 2.70 -30.34 39.72
CA GLY A 98 3.15 -30.72 38.37
C GLY A 98 2.03 -30.91 37.35
N GLN A 99 0.78 -30.52 37.67
CA GLN A 99 -0.36 -30.55 36.77
C GLN A 99 -1.10 -29.21 36.76
N CYS A 100 -1.69 -28.87 35.62
CA CYS A 100 -2.52 -27.66 35.47
C CYS A 100 -3.98 -28.00 35.74
N THR A 101 -4.51 -27.53 36.87
CA THR A 101 -5.86 -27.86 37.31
C THR A 101 -6.76 -26.62 37.33
N PHE A 102 -8.06 -26.82 37.51
CA PHE A 102 -8.99 -25.73 37.73
C PHE A 102 -8.67 -25.00 39.04
N PHE A 103 -8.59 -23.67 38.99
CA PHE A 103 -8.33 -22.81 40.15
C PHE A 103 -9.64 -22.36 40.79
N THR A 104 -9.76 -22.53 42.10
CA THR A 104 -10.95 -22.11 42.86
C THR A 104 -10.70 -20.88 43.73
N ASP A 105 -9.57 -20.81 44.42
CA ASP A 105 -9.28 -19.80 45.45
C ASP A 105 -7.77 -19.73 45.74
N CYS A 106 -7.24 -18.55 46.10
CA CYS A 106 -5.81 -18.38 46.39
C CYS A 106 -5.45 -18.84 47.82
N THR A 107 -6.37 -18.74 48.77
CA THR A 107 -6.12 -18.94 50.21
C THR A 107 -5.76 -20.37 50.59
N VAL A 108 -6.02 -21.33 49.69
CA VAL A 108 -5.64 -22.74 49.86
C VAL A 108 -4.12 -22.98 49.72
N PHE A 109 -3.37 -22.00 49.20
CA PHE A 109 -1.94 -22.15 48.94
C PHE A 109 -1.09 -21.41 49.97
N ASN A 110 -0.32 -22.18 50.75
CA ASN A 110 0.56 -21.65 51.80
C ASN A 110 1.92 -21.23 51.20
N LYS A 111 1.94 -20.12 50.45
CA LYS A 111 3.16 -19.53 49.90
C LYS A 111 3.40 -18.15 50.49
N THR A 112 4.67 -17.89 50.79
CA THR A 112 5.12 -16.66 51.46
C THR A 112 5.73 -15.63 50.51
N THR A 113 5.85 -15.96 49.22
CA THR A 113 6.42 -15.06 48.20
C THR A 113 5.45 -14.86 47.04
N ASP A 114 5.47 -13.66 46.45
CA ASP A 114 4.64 -13.34 45.28
C ASP A 114 4.99 -14.22 44.09
N SER A 115 6.28 -14.50 43.89
CA SER A 115 6.74 -15.35 42.79
C SER A 115 6.12 -16.75 42.87
N ASP A 116 6.03 -17.32 44.08
CA ASP A 116 5.42 -18.63 44.28
C ASP A 116 3.90 -18.59 44.08
N CYS A 117 3.21 -17.54 44.55
CA CYS A 117 1.78 -17.38 44.32
C CYS A 117 1.45 -17.18 42.83
N GLN A 118 2.24 -16.36 42.14
CA GLN A 118 2.09 -16.07 40.72
C GLN A 118 2.45 -17.27 39.83
N ALA A 119 3.36 -18.13 40.28
CA ALA A 119 3.67 -19.40 39.61
C ALA A 119 2.52 -20.41 39.71
N ILE A 120 1.66 -20.30 40.73
CA ILE A 120 0.42 -21.09 40.83
C ILE A 120 -0.63 -20.48 39.90
N SER A 121 -0.92 -19.18 40.07
CA SER A 121 -1.90 -18.45 39.25
C SER A 121 -1.54 -16.96 39.21
N ASN A 122 -1.64 -16.33 38.05
CA ASN A 122 -1.36 -14.89 37.91
C ASN A 122 -2.36 -13.98 38.65
N LYS A 123 -3.43 -14.58 39.20
CA LYS A 123 -4.46 -13.92 40.01
C LYS A 123 -4.14 -13.87 41.50
N CYS A 124 -3.07 -14.53 41.95
CA CYS A 124 -2.74 -14.67 43.36
C CYS A 124 -1.52 -13.86 43.78
N ILE A 125 -1.61 -13.17 44.90
CA ILE A 125 -0.53 -12.42 45.53
C ILE A 125 -0.29 -12.94 46.96
N THR A 126 0.91 -12.82 47.53
CA THR A 126 1.12 -13.33 48.90
C THR A 126 0.62 -12.34 49.95
N ASP A 127 0.15 -12.85 51.08
CA ASP A 127 -0.11 -12.09 52.30
C ASP A 127 1.01 -12.28 53.35
N GLY A 128 2.10 -12.94 52.95
CA GLY A 128 3.22 -13.34 53.81
C GLY A 128 3.05 -14.70 54.49
N VAL A 129 1.87 -15.32 54.42
CA VAL A 129 1.60 -16.66 54.96
C VAL A 129 0.89 -17.54 53.93
N HIS A 130 -0.15 -17.00 53.28
CA HIS A 130 -0.95 -17.65 52.25
C HIS A 130 -0.99 -16.78 51.00
N CYS A 131 -1.33 -17.37 49.87
CA CYS A 131 -1.75 -16.59 48.71
C CYS A 131 -3.16 -16.04 48.94
N VAL A 132 -3.43 -14.85 48.43
CA VAL A 132 -4.73 -14.17 48.44
C VAL A 132 -5.02 -13.63 47.03
N GLU A 133 -6.27 -13.35 46.73
CA GLU A 133 -6.68 -12.81 45.44
C GLU A 133 -6.11 -11.40 45.24
N ILE A 134 -5.72 -11.10 44.00
CA ILE A 134 -5.50 -9.71 43.58
C ILE A 134 -6.85 -8.98 43.62
N ASP A 135 -6.88 -7.82 44.25
CA ASP A 135 -8.04 -6.95 44.39
C ASP A 135 -7.60 -5.46 44.26
N ASN A 136 -8.51 -4.51 44.46
CA ASN A 136 -8.18 -3.09 44.56
C ASN A 136 -7.22 -2.84 45.73
N CYS A 137 -6.31 -1.87 45.59
CA CYS A 137 -5.26 -1.62 46.57
C CYS A 137 -5.83 -1.38 47.98
N ASP A 138 -6.95 -0.66 48.11
CA ASP A 138 -7.61 -0.36 49.39
C ASP A 138 -8.11 -1.59 50.16
N LYS A 139 -8.20 -2.76 49.52
CA LYS A 139 -8.64 -4.02 50.14
C LYS A 139 -7.51 -4.77 50.84
N TYR A 140 -6.26 -4.50 50.49
CA TYR A 140 -5.13 -5.19 51.10
C TYR A 140 -4.91 -4.72 52.54
N LYS A 141 -4.93 -5.68 53.46
CA LYS A 141 -4.71 -5.45 54.91
C LYS A 141 -3.28 -5.70 55.36
N LYS A 142 -2.44 -6.23 54.48
CA LYS A 142 -1.05 -6.58 54.75
C LYS A 142 -0.13 -5.97 53.69
N GLN A 143 1.05 -5.53 54.12
CA GLN A 143 2.05 -4.91 53.26
C GLN A 143 2.49 -5.82 52.11
N GLN A 144 2.61 -7.11 52.36
CA GLN A 144 3.05 -8.11 51.38
C GLN A 144 2.11 -8.20 50.18
N SER A 145 0.80 -8.03 50.39
CA SER A 145 -0.20 -8.06 49.31
C SER A 145 -0.31 -6.73 48.56
N CYS A 146 0.26 -5.66 49.11
CA CYS A 146 0.16 -4.32 48.56
C CYS A 146 1.19 -4.08 47.43
N VAL A 147 1.01 -4.78 46.31
CA VAL A 147 1.93 -4.68 45.16
C VAL A 147 1.24 -4.17 43.91
N LYS A 148 0.07 -4.70 43.58
CA LYS A 148 -0.69 -4.34 42.37
C LYS A 148 -2.17 -4.62 42.50
N ASN A 149 -2.98 -3.94 41.68
CA ASN A 149 -4.42 -4.13 41.63
C ASN A 149 -4.90 -4.99 40.44
N LEU A 150 -6.22 -5.14 40.31
CA LEU A 150 -6.88 -5.94 39.26
C LEU A 150 -6.55 -5.49 37.83
N LEU A 151 -6.16 -4.22 37.64
CA LEU A 151 -5.78 -3.64 36.36
C LEU A 151 -4.27 -3.71 36.10
N ASP A 152 -3.52 -4.40 36.97
CA ASP A 152 -2.05 -4.48 36.96
C ASP A 152 -1.34 -3.15 37.29
N ASN A 153 -2.07 -2.14 37.78
CA ASN A 153 -1.48 -0.90 38.29
C ASN A 153 -0.85 -1.13 39.66
N PHE A 154 0.23 -0.41 39.97
CA PHE A 154 0.96 -0.55 41.22
C PHE A 154 0.20 -0.03 42.44
N CYS A 155 0.40 -0.71 43.57
CA CYS A 155 -0.05 -0.27 44.89
C CYS A 155 1.13 0.21 45.74
N TYR A 156 0.83 1.04 46.73
CA TYR A 156 1.79 1.56 47.70
C TYR A 156 1.27 1.37 49.13
N TRP A 157 2.12 0.84 50.00
CA TRP A 157 1.81 0.68 51.41
C TRP A 157 2.15 1.94 52.19
N ASP A 158 1.13 2.67 52.65
CA ASP A 158 1.31 3.83 53.51
C ASP A 158 1.56 3.40 54.95
N THR A 159 2.84 3.40 55.34
CA THR A 159 3.27 3.04 56.70
C THR A 159 2.75 3.97 57.78
N LYS A 160 2.32 5.19 57.44
CA LYS A 160 1.78 6.15 58.43
C LYS A 160 0.35 5.79 58.79
N ASN A 161 -0.44 5.41 57.79
CA ASN A 161 -1.85 5.06 57.95
C ASN A 161 -2.09 3.55 58.08
N ASN A 162 -1.05 2.72 57.90
CA ASN A 162 -1.09 1.26 57.90
C ASN A 162 -2.15 0.69 56.94
N ASN A 163 -2.25 1.28 55.75
CA ASN A 163 -3.16 0.84 54.70
C ASN A 163 -2.45 0.82 53.35
N CYS A 164 -3.04 0.09 52.42
CA CYS A 164 -2.60 0.06 51.04
C CYS A 164 -3.44 1.04 50.20
N VAL A 165 -2.77 1.78 49.31
CA VAL A 165 -3.39 2.76 48.41
C VAL A 165 -2.86 2.58 46.99
N ASP A 166 -3.54 3.14 46.00
CA ASP A 166 -3.01 3.18 44.63
C ASP A 166 -1.72 4.03 44.57
N ALA A 167 -0.75 3.59 43.76
CA ALA A 167 0.48 4.34 43.52
C ALA A 167 0.27 5.40 42.43
N ASP A 168 -0.51 6.43 42.75
CA ASP A 168 -0.94 7.50 41.85
C ASP A 168 0.02 8.69 41.73
N THR A 169 1.08 8.72 42.57
CA THR A 169 2.13 9.75 42.55
C THR A 169 3.51 9.12 42.39
N CYS A 170 4.47 9.89 41.85
CA CYS A 170 5.81 9.37 41.52
C CYS A 170 6.54 8.76 42.73
N ASP A 171 6.42 9.37 43.91
CA ASP A 171 7.06 8.93 45.15
C ASP A 171 6.49 7.60 45.70
N LYS A 172 5.31 7.20 45.24
CA LYS A 172 4.64 5.95 45.60
C LYS A 172 4.99 4.78 44.67
N LEU A 173 5.65 5.03 43.54
CA LEU A 173 6.06 3.98 42.61
C LEU A 173 7.19 3.10 43.19
N PRO A 174 7.32 1.84 42.75
CA PRO A 174 8.28 0.90 43.34
C PRO A 174 9.74 1.37 43.33
N ILE A 175 10.40 1.30 44.51
CA ILE A 175 11.82 1.65 44.68
C ILE A 175 12.74 0.73 43.84
N LYS A 176 12.29 -0.51 43.55
CA LYS A 176 12.99 -1.49 42.72
C LYS A 176 13.17 -1.05 41.26
N PHE A 177 12.50 0.03 40.83
CA PHE A 177 12.84 0.68 39.58
C PHE A 177 14.26 1.23 39.72
N GLN A 178 15.21 0.43 39.24
CA GLN A 178 16.58 0.84 38.94
C GLN A 178 16.52 2.15 38.15
N PRO A 179 17.55 3.02 38.18
CA PRO A 179 17.49 4.41 37.73
C PRO A 179 17.39 4.55 36.19
N HIS A 180 16.32 4.00 35.62
CA HIS A 180 15.95 4.05 34.23
C HIS A 180 14.71 4.93 34.14
N THR A 181 14.89 6.18 33.75
CA THR A 181 13.81 7.17 33.59
C THR A 181 12.68 6.69 32.69
N LYS A 182 12.94 5.76 31.77
CA LYS A 182 11.92 5.14 30.91
C LYS A 182 10.87 4.35 31.70
N THR A 183 11.25 3.69 32.80
CA THR A 183 10.31 2.90 33.61
C THR A 183 9.35 3.81 34.36
N CYS A 184 9.86 4.84 35.06
CA CYS A 184 9.02 5.80 35.78
C CYS A 184 8.01 6.52 34.86
N ARG A 185 8.45 6.96 33.68
CA ARG A 185 7.61 7.66 32.71
C ARG A 185 6.56 6.79 32.04
N HIS A 186 6.81 5.48 31.97
CA HIS A 186 5.82 4.53 31.46
C HIS A 186 4.63 4.42 32.40
N GLU A 187 4.90 4.35 33.70
CA GLU A 187 3.84 4.27 34.72
C GLU A 187 3.09 5.60 34.86
N ILE A 188 3.82 6.70 34.99
CA ILE A 188 3.26 8.04 35.14
C ILE A 188 4.11 9.03 34.33
N GLN A 189 3.51 9.63 33.31
CA GLN A 189 4.19 10.50 32.33
C GLN A 189 5.04 11.61 32.97
N SER A 190 4.54 12.22 34.05
CA SER A 190 5.18 13.34 34.74
C SER A 190 6.34 12.93 35.66
N CYS A 191 6.65 11.64 35.79
CA CYS A 191 7.72 11.15 36.65
C CYS A 191 9.08 11.03 35.95
N THR A 192 10.14 10.91 36.73
CA THR A 192 11.51 10.65 36.29
C THR A 192 12.24 9.79 37.32
N ALA A 193 13.42 9.28 36.98
CA ALA A 193 14.20 8.44 37.91
C ALA A 193 14.74 9.26 39.10
N LYS A 194 14.73 8.63 40.28
CA LYS A 194 15.36 9.14 41.49
C LYS A 194 16.73 8.50 41.71
N SER A 195 17.69 9.26 42.22
CA SER A 195 19.00 8.73 42.61
C SER A 195 18.85 7.68 43.71
N GLY A 196 19.48 6.52 43.54
CA GLY A 196 19.34 5.37 44.46
C GLY A 196 18.12 4.48 44.22
N GLY A 197 17.31 4.75 43.20
CA GLY A 197 16.14 3.95 42.82
C GLY A 197 14.80 4.62 43.12
N GLY A 198 13.74 4.14 42.46
CA GLY A 198 12.39 4.71 42.52
C GLY A 198 12.20 5.91 41.60
N CYS A 199 11.05 6.58 41.75
CA CYS A 199 10.64 7.69 40.90
C CYS A 199 10.41 8.97 41.71
N ILE A 200 10.49 10.10 41.02
CA ILE A 200 10.19 11.45 41.52
C ILE A 200 9.53 12.27 40.42
N ASP A 201 8.87 13.38 40.75
CA ASP A 201 8.35 14.30 39.74
C ASP A 201 9.47 14.83 38.84
N SER A 202 9.21 14.81 37.53
CA SER A 202 10.06 15.43 36.52
C SER A 202 9.98 16.95 36.63
N GLY A 203 11.11 17.62 36.46
CA GLY A 203 11.13 19.05 36.14
C GLY A 203 10.34 19.36 34.87
N ILE A 204 9.77 20.57 34.78
CA ILE A 204 8.88 21.00 33.69
C ILE A 204 9.66 20.98 32.36
N ASN A 205 10.83 21.62 32.34
CA ASN A 205 11.71 21.71 31.18
C ASN A 205 12.95 20.83 31.35
N CYS A 206 13.73 20.64 30.27
CA CYS A 206 15.01 19.94 30.38
C CYS A 206 15.97 20.64 31.35
N SER A 207 16.01 21.98 31.36
CA SER A 207 16.87 22.76 32.26
C SER A 207 16.57 22.54 33.75
N ASP A 208 15.37 22.06 34.07
CA ASP A 208 14.92 21.86 35.45
C ASP A 208 15.37 20.49 35.99
N GLN A 209 15.94 19.63 35.13
CA GLN A 209 16.49 18.34 35.51
C GLN A 209 17.91 18.51 36.06
N SER A 210 18.12 18.08 37.29
CA SER A 210 19.40 18.29 38.01
C SER A 210 20.39 17.14 37.85
N LEU A 211 19.92 15.95 37.44
CA LEU A 211 20.74 14.75 37.32
C LEU A 211 20.74 14.20 35.89
N GLU A 212 21.88 13.64 35.47
CA GLU A 212 22.04 13.01 34.16
C GLU A 212 20.98 11.92 33.90
N ILE A 213 20.72 11.07 34.90
CA ILE A 213 19.73 9.99 34.80
C ILE A 213 18.33 10.52 34.48
N GLN A 214 18.01 11.77 34.84
CA GLN A 214 16.71 12.40 34.61
C GLN A 214 16.61 13.06 33.23
N CYS A 215 17.76 13.33 32.60
CA CYS A 215 17.88 14.15 31.40
C CYS A 215 17.55 13.39 30.11
N VAL A 216 16.28 13.02 29.95
CA VAL A 216 15.80 12.25 28.79
C VAL A 216 14.72 13.00 28.02
N TRP A 217 13.71 13.51 28.71
CA TRP A 217 12.59 14.27 28.17
C TRP A 217 12.15 15.35 29.16
N ASP A 218 11.49 16.39 28.66
CA ASP A 218 10.72 17.31 29.49
C ASP A 218 9.53 16.61 30.16
N GLN A 219 8.80 17.31 31.04
CA GLN A 219 7.65 16.71 31.72
C GLN A 219 6.55 16.31 30.74
N SER A 220 6.38 17.06 29.64
CA SER A 220 5.31 16.82 28.66
C SER A 220 5.64 15.72 27.64
N MET A 221 6.87 15.20 27.62
CA MET A 221 7.38 14.27 26.61
C MET A 221 7.29 14.81 25.17
N LYS A 222 7.47 16.13 25.01
CA LYS A 222 7.49 16.80 23.71
C LYS A 222 8.88 17.30 23.32
N MET A 223 9.77 17.47 24.29
CA MET A 223 11.15 17.88 24.06
C MET A 223 12.10 16.81 24.58
N GLU A 224 12.89 16.24 23.67
CA GLU A 224 14.01 15.38 24.06
C GLU A 224 15.06 16.22 24.77
N CYS A 225 15.67 15.66 25.81
CA CYS A 225 16.75 16.30 26.54
C CYS A 225 18.11 15.65 26.21
N TYR A 226 19.15 16.41 26.48
CA TYR A 226 20.55 16.04 26.31
C TYR A 226 21.36 16.53 27.50
N TRP A 227 22.12 15.62 28.11
CA TRP A 227 23.05 15.95 29.18
C TRP A 227 24.40 16.39 28.60
N ASN A 228 24.83 17.62 28.87
CA ASN A 228 26.07 18.16 28.33
C ASN A 228 27.32 17.88 29.20
N GLY A 229 27.19 17.05 30.24
CA GLY A 229 28.23 16.78 31.23
C GLY A 229 28.07 17.59 32.53
N THR A 230 27.36 18.72 32.50
CA THR A 230 27.13 19.58 33.69
C THR A 230 25.65 19.84 33.95
N GLN A 231 24.86 20.03 32.90
CA GLN A 231 23.47 20.43 32.96
C GLN A 231 22.67 19.71 31.89
N CYS A 232 21.38 19.54 32.16
CA CYS A 232 20.44 19.05 31.18
C CYS A 232 19.96 20.20 30.27
N LYS A 233 19.94 19.95 28.96
CA LYS A 233 19.54 20.93 27.94
C LYS A 233 18.56 20.31 26.95
N ASP A 234 17.81 21.15 26.26
CA ASP A 234 16.96 20.72 25.16
C ASP A 234 17.82 20.11 24.03
N ARG A 235 17.39 19.00 23.46
CA ARG A 235 18.04 18.34 22.32
C ARG A 235 17.63 19.01 21.01
N ILE A 236 18.07 20.25 20.87
CA ILE A 236 17.97 21.07 19.67
C ILE A 236 19.37 21.23 19.04
N CYS A 237 19.43 21.54 17.75
CA CYS A 237 20.70 21.62 17.02
C CYS A 237 21.70 22.58 17.69
N ASP A 238 21.24 23.70 18.22
CA ASP A 238 22.11 24.73 18.82
C ASP A 238 22.75 24.31 20.14
N ASN A 239 22.16 23.34 20.83
CA ASN A 239 22.71 22.76 22.07
C ASN A 239 23.66 21.59 21.82
N ALA A 240 23.87 21.21 20.56
CA ALA A 240 24.73 20.08 20.21
C ALA A 240 26.22 20.36 20.55
N PRO A 241 26.97 19.37 21.04
CA PRO A 241 28.38 19.53 21.42
C PRO A 241 29.26 19.99 20.26
N THR A 242 30.23 20.86 20.54
CA THR A 242 31.20 21.32 19.54
C THR A 242 32.12 20.21 19.01
N THR A 243 32.18 19.07 19.69
CA THR A 243 32.87 17.86 19.22
C THR A 243 32.21 17.23 18.00
N LEU A 244 30.95 17.55 17.70
CA LEU A 244 30.25 17.08 16.50
C LEU A 244 30.63 17.94 15.30
N ASN A 245 31.40 17.37 14.38
CA ASN A 245 32.01 18.09 13.24
C ASN A 245 31.62 17.53 11.87
N SER A 246 30.56 16.72 11.81
CA SER A 246 30.05 16.13 10.57
C SER A 246 28.53 16.11 10.54
N ASP A 247 27.97 16.07 9.33
CA ASP A 247 26.53 15.97 9.10
C ASP A 247 25.94 14.71 9.76
N ASP A 248 26.62 13.57 9.61
CA ASP A 248 26.20 12.30 10.20
C ASP A 248 26.21 12.34 11.72
N ALA A 249 27.22 12.97 12.35
CA ALA A 249 27.25 13.14 13.79
C ALA A 249 26.06 14.00 14.29
N CYS A 250 25.73 15.08 13.57
CA CYS A 250 24.57 15.90 13.88
C CYS A 250 23.24 15.17 13.66
N LYS A 251 23.16 14.31 12.64
CA LYS A 251 22.01 13.45 12.37
C LYS A 251 21.83 12.37 13.45
N LEU A 252 22.91 11.86 14.03
CA LEU A 252 22.83 10.95 15.18
C LEU A 252 22.41 11.68 16.45
N PHE A 253 22.84 12.93 16.64
CA PHE A 253 22.43 13.76 17.77
C PHE A 253 20.93 14.08 17.74
N LYS A 254 20.40 14.41 16.55
CA LYS A 254 18.97 14.64 16.29
C LYS A 254 18.52 13.87 15.05
N THR A 255 17.84 12.75 15.31
CA THR A 255 17.53 11.70 14.31
C THR A 255 16.43 12.07 13.33
N ASP A 256 15.69 13.15 13.58
CA ASP A 256 14.71 13.69 12.63
C ASP A 256 15.35 14.29 11.36
N GLY A 257 16.68 14.41 11.33
CA GLY A 257 17.43 14.94 10.19
C GLY A 257 17.36 16.46 10.04
N SER A 258 16.80 17.17 11.01
CA SER A 258 16.66 18.64 10.99
C SER A 258 17.97 19.37 11.23
N CYS A 259 19.03 18.70 11.72
CA CYS A 259 20.33 19.31 11.98
C CYS A 259 21.37 18.99 10.91
N THR A 260 22.33 19.89 10.76
CA THR A 260 23.61 19.69 10.06
C THR A 260 24.75 20.29 10.88
N THR A 261 26.00 20.03 10.51
CA THR A 261 27.18 20.58 11.20
C THR A 261 27.42 22.05 10.85
N LYS A 262 28.25 22.77 11.62
CA LYS A 262 28.62 24.16 11.37
C LYS A 262 30.12 24.42 11.53
N LEU A 263 30.55 25.60 11.11
CA LEU A 263 31.94 26.04 11.26
C LEU A 263 32.35 26.00 12.74
N ASN A 264 33.55 25.46 13.01
CA ASN A 264 34.10 25.24 14.36
C ASN A 264 33.36 24.19 15.21
N GLY A 265 32.54 23.35 14.58
CA GLY A 265 31.85 22.23 15.24
C GLY A 265 30.53 22.60 15.91
N GLY A 266 29.83 21.58 16.38
CA GLY A 266 28.44 21.65 16.80
C GLY A 266 27.49 21.52 15.62
N CYS A 267 26.20 21.64 15.93
CA CYS A 267 25.14 21.54 14.94
C CYS A 267 24.38 22.86 14.80
N ILE A 268 23.66 22.97 13.71
CA ILE A 268 22.74 24.05 13.38
C ILE A 268 21.52 23.46 12.65
N THR A 269 20.38 24.11 12.79
CA THR A 269 19.16 23.72 12.09
C THR A 269 19.31 23.93 10.59
N ARG A 270 18.94 22.91 9.80
CA ARG A 270 18.86 22.99 8.34
C ARG A 270 17.73 23.92 7.93
N THR A 271 18.03 24.78 6.97
CA THR A 271 17.03 25.65 6.34
C THR A 271 17.14 25.50 4.83
N THR A 272 17.87 26.38 4.16
CA THR A 272 18.15 26.30 2.72
C THR A 272 19.56 25.78 2.46
N CYS A 273 19.86 25.34 1.24
CA CYS A 273 21.25 24.98 0.88
C CYS A 273 22.19 26.17 1.09
N GLN A 274 21.76 27.38 0.72
CA GLN A 274 22.54 28.62 0.80
C GLN A 274 22.90 29.01 2.24
N ALA A 275 22.18 28.50 3.25
CA ALA A 275 22.51 28.73 4.65
C ALA A 275 23.74 27.92 5.12
N ALA A 276 24.14 26.87 4.39
CA ALA A 276 25.34 26.10 4.70
C ALA A 276 26.61 26.88 4.26
N THR A 277 27.40 27.30 5.25
CA THR A 277 28.62 28.10 5.03
C THR A 277 29.89 27.27 4.85
N ILE A 278 29.79 25.95 5.03
CA ILE A 278 30.90 25.00 4.86
C ILE A 278 30.44 23.79 4.04
N SER A 279 31.38 23.17 3.32
CA SER A 279 31.11 21.99 2.48
C SER A 279 30.50 20.83 3.26
N ALA A 280 30.97 20.58 4.48
CA ALA A 280 30.46 19.50 5.35
C ALA A 280 28.99 19.67 5.75
N ALA A 281 28.45 20.89 5.68
CA ALA A 281 27.04 21.18 5.95
C ALA A 281 26.18 21.17 4.68
N CYS A 282 26.80 21.17 3.50
CA CYS A 282 26.15 21.33 2.21
C CYS A 282 25.66 19.98 1.65
N ILE A 283 24.72 19.36 2.36
CA ILE A 283 24.24 18.00 2.03
C ILE A 283 22.79 18.02 1.58
N LYS A 284 21.88 18.53 2.43
CA LYS A 284 20.44 18.66 2.13
C LYS A 284 19.82 19.86 2.83
N ASN A 285 18.77 20.41 2.24
CA ASN A 285 17.94 21.44 2.85
C ASN A 285 16.87 20.86 3.80
N SER A 286 16.04 21.73 4.40
CA SER A 286 14.97 21.32 5.33
C SER A 286 13.84 20.52 4.68
N LYS A 287 13.73 20.52 3.35
CA LYS A 287 12.79 19.70 2.57
C LYS A 287 13.38 18.36 2.13
N ASN A 288 14.58 18.02 2.62
CA ASN A 288 15.32 16.80 2.26
C ASN A 288 15.74 16.75 0.77
N GLU A 289 15.80 17.90 0.10
CA GLU A 289 16.33 18.05 -1.26
C GLU A 289 17.86 18.21 -1.20
N ASP A 290 18.55 17.64 -2.19
CA ASP A 290 20.01 17.60 -2.21
C ASP A 290 20.63 18.98 -2.48
N CYS A 291 21.74 19.25 -1.80
CA CYS A 291 22.57 20.44 -2.02
C CYS A 291 23.86 20.10 -2.79
N TYR A 292 24.50 21.12 -3.33
CA TYR A 292 25.76 21.03 -4.05
C TYR A 292 26.71 22.13 -3.59
N TRP A 293 27.93 21.74 -3.21
CA TRP A 293 28.99 22.69 -2.88
C TRP A 293 29.76 23.08 -4.13
N THR A 294 29.76 24.37 -4.47
CA THR A 294 30.44 24.91 -5.67
C THR A 294 31.95 25.06 -5.49
N GLY A 295 32.46 24.82 -4.29
CA GLY A 295 33.82 25.20 -3.88
C GLY A 295 33.85 26.45 -3.00
N THR A 296 32.87 27.35 -3.18
CA THR A 296 32.79 28.64 -2.46
C THR A 296 31.47 28.83 -1.71
N ALA A 297 30.38 28.28 -2.22
CA ALA A 297 29.06 28.41 -1.64
C ALA A 297 28.26 27.11 -1.80
N CYS A 298 27.26 26.95 -0.95
CA CYS A 298 26.31 25.86 -1.08
C CYS A 298 25.07 26.34 -1.86
N VAL A 299 24.63 25.55 -2.83
CA VAL A 299 23.47 25.83 -3.67
C VAL A 299 22.61 24.59 -3.82
N ASP A 300 21.38 24.74 -4.30
CA ASP A 300 20.51 23.59 -4.57
C ASP A 300 21.10 22.72 -5.70
N LYS A 301 21.00 21.39 -5.59
CA LYS A 301 21.53 20.44 -6.59
C LYS A 301 20.60 20.26 -7.79
N ILE A 302 20.42 21.34 -8.54
CA ILE A 302 19.55 21.44 -9.71
C ILE A 302 20.36 21.68 -10.99
N CYS A 303 19.79 21.39 -12.16
CA CYS A 303 20.51 21.46 -13.44
C CYS A 303 21.25 22.79 -13.68
N SER A 304 20.64 23.92 -13.30
CA SER A 304 21.22 25.26 -13.50
C SER A 304 22.48 25.52 -12.67
N ASN A 305 22.65 24.79 -11.56
CA ASN A 305 23.78 24.92 -10.63
C ASN A 305 24.88 23.88 -10.91
N ALA A 306 24.72 23.07 -11.95
CA ALA A 306 25.72 22.07 -12.33
C ALA A 306 27.01 22.73 -12.85
N PRO A 307 28.20 22.19 -12.49
CA PRO A 307 29.46 22.78 -12.89
C PRO A 307 29.69 22.68 -14.39
N THR A 308 30.38 23.67 -14.97
CA THR A 308 30.64 23.75 -16.42
C THR A 308 31.54 22.63 -16.94
N THR A 309 32.21 21.90 -16.04
CA THR A 309 33.00 20.71 -16.37
C THR A 309 32.16 19.53 -16.86
N LEU A 310 30.84 19.53 -16.63
CA LEU A 310 29.94 18.49 -17.15
C LEU A 310 29.58 18.81 -18.60
N THR A 311 29.97 17.94 -19.53
CA THR A 311 29.83 18.18 -20.98
C THR A 311 29.05 17.08 -21.70
N THR A 312 28.45 16.15 -20.96
CA THR A 312 27.69 15.02 -21.52
C THR A 312 26.34 14.85 -20.83
N ASN A 313 25.36 14.29 -21.56
CA ASN A 313 24.05 13.98 -21.00
C ASN A 313 24.15 12.99 -19.82
N SER A 314 25.05 12.00 -19.89
CA SER A 314 25.25 11.04 -18.80
C SER A 314 25.78 11.71 -17.54
N ALA A 315 26.75 12.61 -17.66
CA ALA A 315 27.28 13.36 -16.54
C ALA A 315 26.23 14.30 -15.91
N CYS A 316 25.45 14.99 -16.75
CA CYS A 316 24.36 15.84 -16.29
C CYS A 316 23.24 15.06 -15.60
N ALA A 317 22.82 13.93 -16.16
CA ALA A 317 21.81 13.06 -15.57
C ALA A 317 22.28 12.45 -14.24
N ALA A 318 23.58 12.16 -14.10
CA ALA A 318 24.18 11.71 -12.84
C ALA A 318 24.25 12.84 -11.79
N PHE A 319 24.46 14.08 -12.21
CA PHE A 319 24.43 15.23 -11.32
C PHE A 319 23.03 15.48 -10.76
N SER A 320 22.03 15.56 -11.63
CA SER A 320 20.64 15.68 -11.21
C SER A 320 19.70 15.10 -12.27
N LYS A 321 18.64 14.43 -11.82
CA LYS A 321 17.74 13.67 -12.69
C LYS A 321 17.04 14.61 -13.67
N GLY A 322 16.98 14.20 -14.94
CA GLY A 322 16.32 14.97 -15.98
C GLY A 322 17.15 16.13 -16.51
N CYS A 323 18.45 16.23 -16.18
CA CYS A 323 19.33 17.22 -16.79
C CYS A 323 19.98 16.70 -18.08
N ILE A 324 20.21 17.60 -19.02
CA ILE A 324 21.00 17.40 -20.24
C ILE A 324 22.14 18.42 -20.29
N THR A 325 23.18 18.12 -21.08
CA THR A 325 24.30 19.07 -21.28
C THR A 325 23.87 20.26 -22.12
N LYS A 326 24.56 21.40 -21.97
CA LYS A 326 24.32 22.61 -22.78
C LYS A 326 25.59 23.16 -23.43
N GLN A 327 25.41 24.11 -24.35
CA GLN A 327 26.52 24.85 -24.95
C GLN A 327 27.41 25.53 -23.89
N GLY A 328 28.74 25.38 -24.01
CA GLY A 328 29.70 25.93 -23.06
C GLY A 328 29.88 25.10 -21.78
N GLY A 329 29.24 23.94 -21.70
CA GLY A 329 29.31 23.04 -20.54
C GLY A 329 28.28 23.37 -19.45
N GLY A 330 28.21 22.49 -18.46
CA GLY A 330 27.18 22.49 -17.43
C GLY A 330 25.87 21.91 -17.95
N CYS A 331 24.83 22.02 -17.12
CA CYS A 331 23.57 21.34 -17.38
C CYS A 331 22.40 22.33 -17.49
N VAL A 332 21.33 21.83 -18.10
CA VAL A 332 20.02 22.47 -18.15
C VAL A 332 18.96 21.39 -17.97
N LEU A 333 17.78 21.78 -17.50
CA LEU A 333 16.65 20.86 -17.37
C LEU A 333 16.22 20.39 -18.76
N ASN A 334 16.05 19.08 -18.92
CA ASN A 334 15.48 18.51 -20.13
C ASN A 334 13.98 18.82 -20.18
N GLY A 335 13.45 18.95 -21.38
CA GLY A 335 12.04 19.22 -21.62
C GLY A 335 11.65 18.55 -22.92
N ASP A 336 10.96 19.27 -23.79
CA ASP A 336 10.83 18.91 -25.20
C ASP A 336 12.20 18.90 -25.87
N CYS A 337 12.32 18.27 -27.05
CA CYS A 337 13.59 18.23 -27.79
C CYS A 337 14.20 19.62 -28.01
N SER A 338 13.39 20.67 -28.13
CA SER A 338 13.84 22.06 -28.27
C SER A 338 14.67 22.58 -27.09
N ALA A 339 14.60 21.96 -25.91
CA ALA A 339 15.44 22.30 -24.76
C ALA A 339 16.93 22.00 -25.01
N ALA A 340 17.25 21.05 -25.88
CA ALA A 340 18.62 20.72 -26.27
C ALA A 340 19.15 21.74 -27.30
N ASN A 341 20.03 22.64 -26.86
CA ASN A 341 20.61 23.69 -27.70
C ASN A 341 21.92 23.29 -28.40
N ILE A 342 22.37 22.05 -28.23
CA ILE A 342 23.53 21.47 -28.92
C ILE A 342 23.23 20.04 -29.36
N SER A 343 23.89 19.60 -30.44
CA SER A 343 23.67 18.28 -31.04
C SER A 343 23.90 17.13 -30.06
N THR A 344 24.94 17.21 -29.22
CA THR A 344 25.25 16.19 -28.21
C THR A 344 24.15 16.02 -27.16
N ALA A 345 23.37 17.06 -26.89
CA ALA A 345 22.25 17.00 -25.95
C ALA A 345 20.98 16.41 -26.58
N CYS A 346 20.87 16.47 -27.92
CA CYS A 346 19.69 16.13 -28.69
C CYS A 346 19.55 14.61 -28.90
N VAL A 347 19.12 13.90 -27.85
CA VAL A 347 18.97 12.44 -27.89
C VAL A 347 17.53 12.04 -27.64
N LYS A 348 16.98 12.42 -26.47
CA LYS A 348 15.59 12.17 -26.10
C LYS A 348 15.03 13.32 -25.27
N ASN A 349 13.73 13.55 -25.40
CA ASN A 349 13.01 14.49 -24.56
C ASN A 349 12.74 13.87 -23.16
N ILE A 350 12.15 14.65 -22.25
CA ILE A 350 11.85 14.22 -20.88
C ILE A 350 10.86 13.04 -20.81
N ASN A 351 10.04 12.88 -21.85
CA ASN A 351 9.07 11.79 -22.00
C ASN A 351 9.67 10.57 -22.73
N ASN A 352 10.99 10.52 -22.91
CA ASN A 352 11.73 9.42 -23.54
C ASN A 352 11.41 9.23 -25.04
N PHE A 353 10.84 10.23 -25.72
CA PHE A 353 10.73 10.25 -27.17
C PHE A 353 12.06 10.66 -27.81
N ASP A 354 12.40 10.00 -28.91
CA ASP A 354 13.63 10.27 -29.66
C ASP A 354 13.62 11.68 -30.25
N CYS A 355 14.77 12.33 -30.20
CA CYS A 355 15.03 13.61 -30.83
C CYS A 355 15.96 13.43 -32.04
N ILE A 356 15.93 14.41 -32.94
CA ILE A 356 16.88 14.54 -34.04
C ILE A 356 17.43 15.96 -34.12
N TRP A 357 18.73 16.04 -34.37
CA TRP A 357 19.40 17.30 -34.63
C TRP A 357 19.34 17.65 -36.13
N ASP A 358 18.69 18.76 -36.44
CA ASP A 358 18.61 19.33 -37.79
C ASP A 358 18.70 20.86 -37.67
N SER A 359 19.93 21.36 -37.46
CA SER A 359 20.30 22.73 -37.05
C SER A 359 19.74 23.18 -35.68
N THR A 360 18.58 22.69 -35.30
CA THR A 360 17.98 22.73 -33.97
C THR A 360 17.50 21.33 -33.59
N CYS A 361 17.34 21.08 -32.30
CA CYS A 361 16.84 19.79 -31.84
C CYS A 361 15.30 19.75 -31.95
N LYS A 362 14.80 18.72 -32.63
CA LYS A 362 13.37 18.51 -32.89
C LYS A 362 12.98 17.09 -32.51
N GLU A 363 11.70 16.85 -32.25
CA GLU A 363 11.22 15.49 -32.05
C GLU A 363 11.38 14.67 -33.33
N LYS A 364 11.77 13.41 -33.17
CA LYS A 364 11.92 12.48 -34.28
C LYS A 364 10.53 12.00 -34.71
N THR A 365 9.95 12.72 -35.67
CA THR A 365 8.64 12.41 -36.29
C THR A 365 8.80 12.30 -37.80
N CYS A 366 7.83 11.70 -38.51
CA CYS A 366 7.87 11.63 -39.98
C CYS A 366 8.02 13.03 -40.61
N VAL A 367 7.29 14.01 -40.07
CA VAL A 367 7.29 15.40 -40.57
C VAL A 367 8.66 16.07 -40.42
N ASN A 368 9.40 15.71 -39.36
CA ASN A 368 10.74 16.24 -39.10
C ASN A 368 11.86 15.41 -39.76
N ALA A 369 11.53 14.45 -40.62
CA ALA A 369 12.54 13.65 -41.29
C ALA A 369 13.36 14.50 -42.29
N PRO A 370 14.66 14.19 -42.48
CA PRO A 370 15.50 14.90 -43.44
C PRO A 370 14.94 14.83 -44.86
N LYS A 371 15.01 15.94 -45.61
CA LYS A 371 14.60 15.99 -47.02
C LYS A 371 15.44 15.09 -47.95
N SER A 372 16.63 14.68 -47.48
CA SER A 372 17.48 13.69 -48.17
C SER A 372 16.89 12.28 -48.19
N ASN A 373 15.87 12.00 -47.38
CA ASN A 373 15.12 10.75 -47.46
C ASN A 373 14.15 10.84 -48.64
N THR A 374 14.48 10.16 -49.73
CA THR A 374 13.75 10.18 -51.00
C THR A 374 13.18 8.81 -51.39
N THR A 375 13.31 7.79 -50.52
CA THR A 375 12.75 6.45 -50.75
C THR A 375 11.96 5.93 -49.55
N HIS A 376 11.05 4.98 -49.81
CA HIS A 376 10.28 4.31 -48.76
C HIS A 376 11.20 3.66 -47.71
N ASP A 377 12.26 3.00 -48.14
CA ASP A 377 13.19 2.29 -47.25
C ASP A 377 13.97 3.26 -46.35
N GLN A 378 14.38 4.41 -46.88
CA GLN A 378 15.04 5.46 -46.09
C GLN A 378 14.11 6.01 -45.01
N CYS A 379 12.85 6.28 -45.35
CA CYS A 379 11.86 6.76 -44.37
C CYS A 379 11.47 5.70 -43.34
N THR A 380 11.36 4.44 -43.76
CA THR A 380 11.08 3.31 -42.88
C THR A 380 12.24 3.06 -41.91
N SER A 381 13.48 3.18 -42.38
CA SER A 381 14.69 3.09 -41.54
C SER A 381 14.79 4.25 -40.56
N TYR A 382 14.36 5.44 -40.97
CA TYR A 382 14.30 6.60 -40.08
C TYR A 382 13.27 6.40 -38.95
N LEU A 383 12.04 6.02 -39.31
CA LEU A 383 10.95 5.65 -38.41
C LEU A 383 10.02 4.66 -39.13
N SER A 384 9.77 3.50 -38.51
CA SER A 384 9.02 2.39 -39.14
C SER A 384 7.59 2.73 -39.54
N THR A 385 7.01 3.80 -38.97
CA THR A 385 5.66 4.27 -39.25
C THR A 385 5.58 5.31 -40.37
N CYS A 386 6.71 5.59 -41.03
CA CYS A 386 6.81 6.59 -42.09
C CYS A 386 7.00 5.96 -43.48
N THR A 387 6.69 6.75 -44.50
CA THR A 387 6.99 6.49 -45.92
C THR A 387 7.48 7.78 -46.57
N VAL A 388 8.01 7.70 -47.80
CA VAL A 388 8.49 8.87 -48.53
C VAL A 388 7.35 9.83 -48.91
N GLN A 389 7.63 11.13 -48.83
CA GLN A 389 6.76 12.20 -49.33
C GLN A 389 7.21 12.67 -50.73
N SER A 390 6.26 13.05 -51.58
CA SER A 390 6.57 13.68 -52.87
C SER A 390 7.36 14.98 -52.65
N GLY A 391 8.51 15.11 -53.32
CA GLY A 391 9.43 16.23 -53.12
C GLY A 391 10.50 16.02 -52.03
N GLY A 392 10.58 14.82 -51.44
CA GLY A 392 11.58 14.45 -50.43
C GLY A 392 11.08 14.66 -48.99
N GLY A 393 11.72 13.99 -48.04
CA GLY A 393 11.28 13.89 -46.66
C GLY A 393 10.30 12.72 -46.45
N CYS A 394 9.79 12.61 -45.23
CA CYS A 394 8.90 11.52 -44.85
C CYS A 394 7.52 12.03 -44.42
N GLN A 395 6.53 11.17 -44.59
CA GLN A 395 5.16 11.37 -44.14
C GLN A 395 4.66 10.12 -43.43
N LYS A 396 3.61 10.26 -42.61
CA LYS A 396 3.00 9.12 -41.94
C LYS A 396 2.36 8.17 -42.96
N ARG A 397 2.47 6.87 -42.73
CA ARG A 397 1.81 5.87 -43.58
C ARG A 397 0.28 6.01 -43.52
N THR A 398 -0.35 5.98 -44.68
CA THR A 398 -1.80 5.89 -44.91
C THR A 398 -2.04 4.86 -46.03
N CYS A 399 -3.24 4.30 -46.15
CA CYS A 399 -3.49 3.34 -47.25
C CYS A 399 -3.20 3.97 -48.63
N ASP A 400 -3.50 5.26 -48.79
CA ASP A 400 -3.36 5.97 -50.07
C ASP A 400 -1.92 6.21 -50.51
N ASN A 401 -0.96 6.28 -49.57
CA ASN A 401 0.45 6.53 -49.86
C ASN A 401 1.33 5.26 -49.82
N ALA A 402 0.70 4.10 -49.84
CA ALA A 402 1.37 2.81 -49.92
C ALA A 402 2.09 2.62 -51.28
N PRO A 403 3.32 2.07 -51.31
CA PRO A 403 4.03 1.76 -52.55
C PRO A 403 3.23 0.82 -53.47
N ILE A 404 3.24 1.10 -54.77
CA ILE A 404 2.54 0.24 -55.77
C ILE A 404 3.11 -1.18 -55.86
N THR A 405 4.32 -1.41 -55.32
CA THR A 405 4.94 -2.73 -55.23
C THR A 405 4.25 -3.64 -54.22
N LEU A 406 3.45 -3.11 -53.30
CA LEU A 406 2.64 -3.90 -52.38
C LEU A 406 1.41 -4.43 -53.13
N ASN A 407 1.33 -5.74 -53.34
CA ASN A 407 0.29 -6.36 -54.15
C ASN A 407 -0.49 -7.47 -53.42
N THR A 408 -0.24 -7.66 -52.12
CA THR A 408 -0.94 -8.62 -51.26
C THR A 408 -1.50 -7.94 -50.01
N ASN A 409 -2.54 -8.53 -49.41
CA ASN A 409 -3.07 -8.04 -48.14
C ASN A 409 -2.01 -8.10 -47.02
N ASP A 410 -1.16 -9.14 -46.99
CA ASP A 410 -0.10 -9.27 -45.98
C ASP A 410 0.94 -8.15 -46.09
N ALA A 411 1.26 -7.73 -47.33
CA ALA A 411 2.13 -6.60 -47.58
C ALA A 411 1.49 -5.27 -47.10
N CYS A 412 0.20 -5.07 -47.36
CA CYS A 412 -0.56 -3.92 -46.87
C CYS A 412 -0.72 -3.90 -45.34
N GLU A 413 -0.87 -5.07 -44.71
CA GLU A 413 -0.94 -5.23 -43.26
C GLU A 413 0.41 -4.93 -42.61
N THR A 414 1.52 -5.39 -43.20
CA THR A 414 2.87 -5.03 -42.75
C THR A 414 3.14 -3.53 -42.90
N TYR A 415 2.61 -2.92 -43.96
CA TYR A 415 2.76 -1.50 -44.22
C TYR A 415 1.97 -0.64 -43.21
N LEU A 416 0.68 -0.92 -43.01
CA LEU A 416 -0.16 -0.24 -42.04
C LEU A 416 -1.04 -1.25 -41.26
N PRO A 417 -0.56 -1.69 -40.08
CA PRO A 417 -1.20 -2.77 -39.31
C PRO A 417 -2.60 -2.45 -38.76
N ALA A 418 -3.21 -3.52 -38.21
CA ALA A 418 -4.52 -3.59 -37.59
C ALA A 418 -5.69 -3.64 -38.59
N ASN A 419 -5.54 -4.41 -39.67
CA ASN A 419 -6.53 -4.62 -40.72
C ASN A 419 -7.02 -3.31 -41.36
N LYS A 420 -6.21 -2.25 -41.35
CA LYS A 420 -6.60 -0.91 -41.82
C LYS A 420 -6.65 -0.81 -43.33
N CYS A 421 -5.81 -1.57 -44.02
CA CYS A 421 -5.70 -1.53 -45.47
C CYS A 421 -5.77 -2.93 -46.09
N ILE A 422 -6.22 -2.98 -47.33
CA ILE A 422 -6.22 -4.16 -48.20
C ILE A 422 -5.55 -3.81 -49.54
N THR A 423 -5.13 -4.82 -50.30
CA THR A 423 -4.50 -4.61 -51.61
C THR A 423 -5.47 -3.98 -52.61
N LYS A 424 -4.96 -3.12 -53.49
CA LYS A 424 -5.71 -2.47 -54.58
C LYS A 424 -5.35 -3.10 -55.93
N ASN A 425 -6.30 -3.09 -56.86
CA ASN A 425 -6.04 -3.52 -58.24
C ASN A 425 -4.98 -2.61 -58.91
N GLY A 426 -3.96 -3.21 -59.51
CA GLY A 426 -2.80 -2.49 -60.07
C GLY A 426 -1.68 -2.17 -59.06
N GLY A 427 -1.79 -2.67 -57.82
CA GLY A 427 -0.79 -2.47 -56.76
C GLY A 427 -1.08 -1.30 -55.83
N GLY A 428 -0.43 -1.30 -54.67
CA GLY A 428 -0.69 -0.37 -53.57
C GLY A 428 -1.81 -0.85 -52.65
N CYS A 429 -2.17 -0.02 -51.68
CA CYS A 429 -3.19 -0.33 -50.68
C CYS A 429 -4.38 0.62 -50.79
N THR A 430 -5.50 0.19 -50.23
CA THR A 430 -6.72 1.00 -50.06
C THR A 430 -7.33 0.70 -48.70
N ILE A 431 -8.18 1.59 -48.20
CA ILE A 431 -8.86 1.43 -46.92
C ILE A 431 -9.65 0.12 -46.89
N ASN A 432 -9.50 -0.66 -45.83
CA ASN A 432 -10.27 -1.87 -45.60
C ASN A 432 -11.69 -1.54 -45.10
N THR A 433 -12.64 -2.40 -45.41
CA THR A 433 -14.08 -2.20 -45.16
C THR A 433 -14.74 -3.55 -44.85
N THR A 434 -16.07 -3.64 -44.92
CA THR A 434 -16.82 -4.91 -44.79
C THR A 434 -16.59 -5.83 -45.98
N CYS A 435 -16.68 -7.16 -45.79
CA CYS A 435 -16.47 -8.12 -46.88
C CYS A 435 -17.37 -7.81 -48.10
N SER A 436 -18.63 -7.44 -47.87
CA SER A 436 -19.59 -7.09 -48.93
C SER A 436 -19.20 -5.90 -49.81
N LEU A 437 -18.32 -5.01 -49.33
CA LEU A 437 -17.86 -3.82 -50.05
C LEU A 437 -16.51 -4.03 -50.74
N ILE A 438 -15.87 -5.18 -50.54
CA ILE A 438 -14.61 -5.54 -51.22
C ILE A 438 -14.95 -6.08 -52.62
N SER A 439 -14.61 -5.31 -53.65
CA SER A 439 -14.84 -5.68 -55.05
C SER A 439 -13.63 -6.33 -55.74
N ILE A 440 -12.54 -6.55 -55.00
CA ILE A 440 -11.28 -7.08 -55.50
C ILE A 440 -11.09 -8.49 -54.95
N GLU A 441 -11.06 -9.49 -55.83
CA GLU A 441 -10.93 -10.91 -55.46
C GLU A 441 -9.73 -11.18 -54.55
N VAL A 442 -8.54 -10.74 -54.96
CA VAL A 442 -7.30 -10.95 -54.19
C VAL A 442 -7.28 -10.21 -52.84
N ALA A 443 -8.15 -9.20 -52.66
CA ALA A 443 -8.27 -8.46 -51.41
C ALA A 443 -9.29 -9.12 -50.44
N CYS A 444 -10.10 -10.06 -50.92
CA CYS A 444 -11.20 -10.67 -50.18
C CYS A 444 -10.73 -11.76 -49.21
N ILE A 445 -10.01 -11.35 -48.16
CA ILE A 445 -9.44 -12.26 -47.15
C ILE A 445 -9.99 -11.96 -45.76
N LYS A 446 -9.93 -10.69 -45.31
CA LYS A 446 -10.46 -10.24 -44.02
C LYS A 446 -11.03 -8.82 -44.12
N ASN A 447 -12.10 -8.54 -43.38
CA ASN A 447 -12.67 -7.21 -43.27
C ASN A 447 -11.89 -6.32 -42.28
N SER A 448 -12.30 -5.06 -42.13
CA SER A 448 -11.64 -4.09 -41.22
C SER A 448 -11.69 -4.44 -39.73
N LEU A 449 -12.54 -5.39 -39.34
CA LEU A 449 -12.60 -5.95 -37.98
C LEU A 449 -11.74 -7.22 -37.83
N GLY A 450 -11.05 -7.64 -38.89
CA GLY A 450 -10.24 -8.86 -38.92
C GLY A 450 -11.04 -10.14 -39.12
N GLN A 451 -12.34 -10.06 -39.42
CA GLN A 451 -13.18 -11.23 -39.66
C GLN A 451 -12.94 -11.80 -41.07
N PRO A 452 -12.93 -13.12 -41.24
CA PRO A 452 -12.59 -13.75 -42.51
C PRO A 452 -13.66 -13.50 -43.58
N CYS A 453 -13.19 -13.22 -44.79
CA CYS A 453 -13.97 -13.13 -46.01
C CYS A 453 -13.62 -14.32 -46.94
N PHE A 454 -14.43 -14.50 -47.99
CA PHE A 454 -14.08 -15.34 -49.12
C PHE A 454 -14.71 -14.81 -50.40
N TRP A 455 -14.05 -15.02 -51.52
CA TRP A 455 -14.55 -14.62 -52.83
C TRP A 455 -15.56 -15.65 -53.35
N HIS A 456 -16.79 -15.22 -53.61
CA HIS A 456 -17.83 -16.09 -54.14
C HIS A 456 -17.89 -15.97 -55.67
N ALA A 457 -17.17 -16.86 -56.36
CA ALA A 457 -17.00 -16.83 -57.82
C ALA A 457 -18.32 -16.75 -58.60
N ALA A 458 -19.38 -17.45 -58.15
CA ALA A 458 -20.68 -17.45 -58.83
C ALA A 458 -21.42 -16.10 -58.78
N SER A 459 -21.14 -15.24 -57.80
CA SER A 459 -21.69 -13.88 -57.75
C SER A 459 -20.66 -12.81 -58.08
N GLY A 460 -19.40 -13.18 -58.35
CA GLY A 460 -18.30 -12.24 -58.56
C GLY A 460 -18.14 -11.22 -57.43
N SER A 461 -18.41 -11.62 -56.18
CA SER A 461 -18.42 -10.71 -55.03
C SER A 461 -17.82 -11.33 -53.78
N CYS A 462 -17.22 -10.47 -52.94
CA CYS A 462 -16.68 -10.85 -51.65
C CYS A 462 -17.80 -10.97 -50.60
N LYS A 463 -17.75 -12.01 -49.78
CA LYS A 463 -18.75 -12.28 -48.74
C LYS A 463 -18.08 -12.64 -47.42
N ASP A 464 -18.79 -12.38 -46.32
CA ASP A 464 -18.37 -12.85 -45.01
C ASP A 464 -18.31 -14.37 -45.00
N ARG A 465 -17.23 -14.93 -44.45
CA ARG A 465 -17.05 -16.38 -44.33
C ARG A 465 -17.87 -16.88 -43.13
N ILE A 466 -19.18 -17.03 -43.34
CA ILE A 466 -20.18 -17.51 -42.37
C ILE A 466 -21.01 -18.65 -42.96
N CYS A 467 -21.61 -19.50 -42.13
CA CYS A 467 -22.36 -20.69 -42.59
C CYS A 467 -23.50 -20.32 -43.58
N ALA A 468 -24.12 -19.14 -43.43
CA ALA A 468 -25.17 -18.64 -44.34
C ALA A 468 -24.69 -18.34 -45.78
N ASN A 469 -23.39 -18.05 -45.96
CA ASN A 469 -22.81 -17.73 -47.26
C ASN A 469 -22.07 -18.93 -47.89
N ALA A 470 -22.02 -20.08 -47.22
CA ALA A 470 -21.23 -21.24 -47.68
C ALA A 470 -21.69 -21.72 -49.08
N PRO A 471 -20.77 -22.03 -50.00
CA PRO A 471 -21.11 -22.57 -51.31
C PRO A 471 -21.94 -23.87 -51.21
N SER A 472 -22.86 -24.07 -52.13
CA SER A 472 -23.70 -25.29 -52.18
C SER A 472 -22.91 -26.58 -52.43
N SER A 473 -21.68 -26.47 -52.91
CA SER A 473 -20.71 -27.58 -53.03
C SER A 473 -20.23 -28.11 -51.68
N ASN A 474 -20.32 -27.31 -50.61
CA ASN A 474 -19.86 -27.68 -49.27
C ASN A 474 -21.01 -28.34 -48.50
N ASN A 475 -21.36 -29.55 -48.93
CA ASN A 475 -22.56 -30.27 -48.53
C ASN A 475 -22.31 -31.37 -47.49
N ASN A 476 -21.08 -31.49 -46.98
CA ASN A 476 -20.71 -32.46 -45.96
C ASN A 476 -19.75 -31.84 -44.93
N HIS A 477 -19.58 -32.53 -43.80
CA HIS A 477 -18.79 -32.04 -42.66
C HIS A 477 -17.32 -31.74 -43.03
N GLU A 478 -16.69 -32.60 -43.83
CA GLU A 478 -15.28 -32.43 -44.23
C GLU A 478 -15.08 -31.20 -45.11
N THR A 479 -15.97 -30.97 -46.09
CA THR A 479 -15.92 -29.79 -46.98
C THR A 479 -16.26 -28.48 -46.27
N LEU A 480 -17.07 -28.51 -45.21
CA LEU A 480 -17.33 -27.35 -44.35
C LEU A 480 -16.16 -27.04 -43.41
N LEU A 481 -15.52 -28.06 -42.83
CA LEU A 481 -14.34 -27.90 -41.98
C LEU A 481 -13.17 -27.24 -42.74
N ILE A 482 -12.93 -27.65 -43.98
CA ILE A 482 -11.88 -27.08 -44.85
C ILE A 482 -12.17 -25.60 -45.15
N PHE A 483 -13.43 -25.21 -45.32
CA PHE A 483 -13.81 -23.83 -45.65
C PHE A 483 -13.71 -22.88 -44.46
N PHE A 484 -14.01 -23.35 -43.26
CA PHE A 484 -14.06 -22.52 -42.04
C PHE A 484 -12.78 -22.52 -41.21
N GLU A 485 -11.73 -23.25 -41.61
CA GLU A 485 -10.41 -23.36 -40.92
C GLU A 485 -10.53 -23.29 -39.37
N TYR A 486 -11.32 -24.21 -38.79
CA TYR A 486 -11.58 -24.34 -37.35
C TYR A 486 -12.55 -23.36 -36.68
N MET A 487 -13.46 -22.71 -37.43
CA MET A 487 -14.71 -22.24 -36.83
C MET A 487 -15.66 -23.44 -36.63
N TYR A 488 -15.90 -23.81 -35.37
CA TYR A 488 -17.01 -24.68 -34.99
C TYR A 488 -18.33 -24.01 -35.45
N CYS A 489 -18.82 -24.27 -36.68
CA CYS A 489 -20.25 -24.09 -36.95
C CYS A 489 -20.92 -25.01 -35.91
N GLU A 490 -21.70 -24.45 -34.98
CA GLU A 490 -22.51 -25.20 -34.00
C GLU A 490 -23.65 -25.96 -34.73
N PHE A 491 -23.29 -26.86 -35.64
CA PHE A 491 -24.18 -27.71 -36.41
C PHE A 491 -24.11 -29.15 -35.89
N TYR A 492 -24.11 -29.32 -34.56
CA TYR A 492 -24.49 -30.59 -33.94
C TYR A 492 -25.45 -30.35 -32.78
N LYS A 493 -26.60 -29.76 -33.10
CA LYS A 493 -27.89 -30.13 -32.50
C LYS A 493 -28.98 -29.78 -33.53
N TYR A 494 -29.75 -30.80 -33.90
CA TYR A 494 -30.89 -30.80 -34.82
C TYR A 494 -30.63 -31.17 -36.28
N ARG A 495 -31.17 -32.37 -36.58
CA ARG A 495 -31.36 -32.98 -37.89
C ARG A 495 -32.19 -32.08 -38.82
N MET A 496 -31.97 -32.29 -40.12
CA MET A 496 -32.84 -31.96 -41.27
C MET A 496 -33.03 -30.48 -41.63
N CYS A 497 -32.27 -30.01 -42.63
CA CYS A 497 -32.78 -29.04 -43.60
C CYS A 497 -32.99 -29.77 -44.94
N ARG A 498 -34.25 -30.08 -45.25
CA ARG A 498 -34.68 -30.33 -46.62
C ARG A 498 -34.50 -29.05 -47.43
N LYS A 499 -33.83 -29.13 -48.57
CA LYS A 499 -34.06 -28.19 -49.69
C LYS A 499 -35.47 -28.46 -50.21
N ASN A 500 -36.37 -27.50 -50.09
CA ASN A 500 -37.55 -27.49 -50.95
C ASN A 500 -37.08 -27.11 -52.37
N MET A 501 -37.55 -27.88 -53.34
CA MET A 501 -37.61 -27.46 -54.74
C MET A 501 -38.57 -26.29 -54.89
#